data_AF-V5WBF4-F1
#
_entry.id   AF-V5WBF4-F1
#
_cell.length_a   1.000
_cell.length_b   1.000
_cell.length_c   1.000
_cell.angle_alpha   90.00
_cell.angle_beta   90.00
_cell.angle_gamma   90.00
#
_symmetry.space_group_name_H-M   'P 1'
#
loop_
_entity.id
_entity.type
_entity.pdbx_description
1 polymer ?
#
loop_
_entity_poly.entity_id
_entity_poly.type
_entity_poly.pdbx_seq_one_letter_code
_entity_poly.pdbx_strand_id
1 'polypeptide(L)'
;GYLVDPQTFERVQPVLNATASSRAIASVVTVEATSYDVLVDHTDVGAGWATDADASVETDTPHIDPITTALNELSLLPNASQRLLDDSAFDIEFWLPARIANKFARAEAASFINGDGIDKPNCMLALAIVYNDLWAWGNLGFVPSGVDGDVTLLVIFDLFYALRAQYRANGAFITNS
;
A
#
# COMPACT_ATOMS: atom_id res chain seq x y z
N GLY A 1 9.72 -29.17 -5.18
CA GLY A 1 9.94 -27.72 -5.20
C GLY A 1 10.76 -27.38 -3.98
N TYR A 2 11.86 -26.66 -4.13
CA TYR A 2 12.66 -26.22 -3.00
C TYR A 2 11.96 -25.01 -2.38
N LEU A 3 11.54 -25.14 -1.12
CA LEU A 3 11.10 -24.00 -0.32
C LEU A 3 12.36 -23.24 0.07
N VAL A 4 12.33 -21.92 -0.12
CA VAL A 4 13.45 -21.04 0.26
C VAL A 4 13.62 -21.10 1.78
N ASP A 5 14.86 -21.27 2.25
CA ASP A 5 15.14 -21.35 3.68
C ASP A 5 15.11 -19.93 4.33
N PRO A 6 14.88 -19.82 5.65
CA PRO A 6 14.80 -18.54 6.36
C PRO A 6 16.06 -17.66 6.21
N GLN A 7 17.26 -18.24 6.09
CA GLN A 7 18.50 -17.48 5.94
C GLN A 7 18.60 -16.83 4.57
N THR A 8 18.06 -17.47 3.52
CA THR A 8 17.95 -16.84 2.21
C THR A 8 16.92 -15.71 2.24
N PHE A 9 15.82 -15.84 3.00
CA PHE A 9 14.81 -14.79 3.16
C PHE A 9 15.36 -13.51 3.80
N GLU A 10 16.15 -13.63 4.89
CA GLU A 10 16.80 -12.48 5.54
C GLU A 10 17.76 -11.73 4.61
N ARG A 11 18.38 -12.42 3.64
CA ARG A 11 19.28 -11.80 2.65
C ARG A 11 18.55 -11.06 1.52
N VAL A 12 17.28 -11.38 1.27
CA VAL A 12 16.44 -10.73 0.26
C VAL A 12 15.92 -9.36 0.74
N GLN A 13 15.64 -9.25 2.04
CA GLN A 13 15.00 -8.08 2.65
C GLN A 13 15.70 -6.73 2.38
N PRO A 14 17.05 -6.62 2.42
CA PRO A 14 17.75 -5.37 2.13
C PRO A 14 17.58 -4.89 0.68
N VAL A 15 17.46 -5.81 -0.28
CA VAL A 15 17.29 -5.49 -1.71
C VAL A 15 15.88 -4.94 -1.99
N LEU A 16 14.88 -5.43 -1.24
CA LEU A 16 13.50 -4.93 -1.31
C LEU A 16 13.41 -3.45 -0.88
N ASN A 17 14.21 -3.05 0.12
CA ASN A 17 14.20 -1.70 0.67
C ASN A 17 14.98 -0.67 -0.17
N ALA A 18 15.97 -1.12 -0.98
CA ALA A 18 16.82 -0.24 -1.78
C ALA A 18 16.19 0.20 -3.11
N THR A 19 15.16 -0.51 -3.58
CA THR A 19 14.41 -0.13 -4.78
C THR A 19 13.28 0.81 -4.37
N ALA A 20 13.02 1.89 -5.11
CA ALA A 20 11.87 2.77 -4.89
C ALA A 20 10.58 1.94 -4.86
N SER A 21 10.15 1.59 -3.65
CA SER A 21 9.14 0.58 -3.37
C SER A 21 8.09 1.22 -2.50
N SER A 22 6.82 0.93 -2.80
CA SER A 22 5.68 1.33 -1.97
C SER A 22 5.85 0.90 -0.51
N ARG A 23 6.63 -0.15 -0.23
CA ARG A 23 6.98 -0.59 1.14
C ARG A 23 7.66 0.49 1.99
N ALA A 24 8.40 1.42 1.39
CA ALA A 24 9.12 2.45 2.15
C ALA A 24 8.18 3.48 2.81
N ILE A 25 6.96 3.61 2.29
CA ILE A 25 5.96 4.58 2.75
C ILE A 25 4.69 3.92 3.31
N ALA A 26 4.56 2.60 3.14
CA ALA A 26 3.45 1.82 3.67
C ALA A 26 3.78 1.19 5.03
N SER A 27 2.76 0.93 5.85
CA SER A 27 2.90 0.14 7.07
C SER A 27 3.04 -1.35 6.73
N VAL A 28 4.16 -1.95 7.10
CA VAL A 28 4.41 -3.40 6.93
C VAL A 28 4.17 -4.10 8.26
N VAL A 29 3.30 -5.12 8.25
CA VAL A 29 2.96 -5.93 9.43
C VAL A 29 3.23 -7.40 9.11
N THR A 30 3.80 -8.12 10.08
CA THR A 30 3.97 -9.58 9.99
C THR A 30 2.69 -10.25 10.47
N VAL A 31 2.13 -11.14 9.64
CA VAL A 31 0.84 -11.80 9.89
C VAL A 31 0.99 -13.30 9.68
N GLU A 32 0.40 -14.12 10.56
CA GLU A 32 0.42 -15.59 10.51
C GLU A 32 -0.98 -16.18 10.17
N ALA A 33 -1.84 -15.37 9.54
CA ALA A 33 -3.20 -15.71 9.15
C ALA A 33 -3.42 -15.48 7.65
N THR A 34 -4.54 -15.96 7.11
CA THR A 34 -4.91 -15.80 5.69
C THR A 34 -5.45 -14.41 5.35
N SER A 35 -5.80 -13.61 6.36
CA SER A 35 -6.24 -12.23 6.22
C SER A 35 -5.73 -11.36 7.36
N TYR A 36 -5.72 -10.06 7.13
CA TYR A 36 -5.43 -9.04 8.13
C TYR A 36 -6.53 -7.98 8.11
N ASP A 37 -7.19 -7.78 9.26
CA ASP A 37 -8.29 -6.84 9.41
C ASP A 37 -7.83 -5.61 10.19
N VAL A 38 -8.02 -4.43 9.61
CA VAL A 38 -7.82 -3.14 10.29
C VAL A 38 -9.18 -2.57 10.63
N LEU A 39 -9.43 -2.31 11.91
CA LEU A 39 -10.63 -1.63 12.35
C LEU A 39 -10.43 -0.12 12.18
N VAL A 40 -11.31 0.52 11.42
CA VAL A 40 -11.27 1.97 11.22
C VAL A 40 -12.59 2.59 11.68
N ASP A 41 -12.47 3.55 12.58
CA ASP A 41 -13.53 4.50 12.88
C ASP A 41 -13.47 5.65 11.87
N HIS A 42 -14.56 5.87 11.15
CA HIS A 42 -14.65 6.87 10.10
C HIS A 42 -15.69 7.95 10.41
N THR A 43 -16.28 7.92 11.61
CA THR A 43 -17.22 8.91 12.10
C THR A 43 -16.58 9.80 13.15
N ASP A 44 -16.98 11.06 13.18
CA ASP A 44 -16.57 11.96 14.25
C ASP A 44 -17.54 11.82 15.42
N VAL A 45 -17.03 11.73 16.64
CA VAL A 45 -17.87 11.66 17.84
C VAL A 45 -18.42 13.05 18.09
N GLY A 46 -19.74 13.21 18.02
CA GLY A 46 -20.38 14.51 18.25
C GLY A 46 -20.04 15.07 19.62
N ALA A 47 -19.67 16.35 19.70
CA ALA A 47 -19.47 17.07 20.95
C ALA A 47 -20.38 18.32 20.98
N GLY A 48 -21.20 18.43 22.02
CA GLY A 48 -22.10 19.55 22.24
C GLY A 48 -21.78 20.31 23.52
N TRP A 49 -21.93 21.63 23.50
CA TRP A 49 -21.93 22.43 24.72
C TRP A 49 -23.29 22.28 25.42
N ALA A 50 -23.29 21.81 26.67
CA ALA A 50 -24.50 21.67 27.46
C ALA A 50 -24.75 22.93 28.32
N THR A 51 -26.03 23.28 28.52
CA THR A 51 -26.48 24.34 29.42
C THR A 51 -27.39 23.75 30.50
N ASP A 52 -27.36 24.28 31.73
CA ASP A 52 -28.09 23.74 32.90
C ASP A 52 -29.62 23.64 32.74
N ALA A 53 -30.20 24.30 31.73
CA ALA A 53 -31.65 24.36 31.50
C ALA A 53 -32.16 23.35 30.45
N ASP A 54 -31.28 22.75 29.65
CA ASP A 54 -31.68 21.88 28.53
C ASP A 54 -31.44 20.40 28.86
N ALA A 55 -32.32 19.53 28.35
CA ALA A 55 -32.13 18.09 28.47
C ALA A 55 -30.87 17.67 27.68
N SER A 56 -29.99 16.88 28.31
CA SER A 56 -28.81 16.32 27.65
C SER A 56 -29.23 15.53 26.41
N VAL A 57 -28.74 15.94 25.24
CA VAL A 57 -28.92 15.21 23.98
C VAL A 57 -27.83 14.14 23.88
N GLU A 58 -28.21 12.92 23.52
CA GLU A 58 -27.27 11.83 23.27
C GLU A 58 -26.40 12.18 22.04
N THR A 59 -25.09 12.06 22.18
CA THR A 59 -24.13 12.32 21.10
C THR A 59 -24.00 11.10 20.20
N ASP A 60 -23.72 11.32 18.91
CA ASP A 60 -23.56 10.22 17.96
C ASP A 60 -22.48 9.21 18.38
N THR A 61 -22.78 7.92 18.18
CA THR A 61 -21.88 6.81 18.50
C THR A 61 -20.99 6.50 17.30
N PRO A 62 -19.68 6.25 17.50
CA PRO A 62 -18.78 5.95 16.40
C PRO A 62 -19.11 4.63 15.70
N HIS A 63 -19.07 4.63 14.38
CA HIS A 63 -19.22 3.46 13.52
C HIS A 63 -17.85 2.91 13.14
N ILE A 64 -17.56 1.68 13.59
CA ILE A 64 -16.30 0.98 13.33
C ILE A 64 -16.52 -0.04 12.22
N ASP A 65 -15.79 0.12 11.11
CA ASP A 65 -15.80 -0.82 9.99
C ASP A 65 -14.47 -1.59 9.89
N PRO A 66 -14.51 -2.92 9.68
CA PRO A 66 -13.31 -3.68 9.36
C PRO A 66 -12.93 -3.52 7.89
N ILE A 67 -11.66 -3.22 7.63
CA ILE A 67 -11.03 -3.29 6.32
C ILE A 67 -10.22 -4.59 6.27
N THR A 68 -10.72 -5.58 5.52
CA THR A 68 -10.05 -6.87 5.35
C THR A 68 -9.08 -6.84 4.18
N THR A 69 -7.83 -7.21 4.46
CA THR A 69 -6.80 -7.44 3.46
C THR A 69 -6.52 -8.93 3.33
N ALA A 70 -6.83 -9.52 2.19
CA ALA A 70 -6.48 -10.91 1.90
C ALA A 70 -4.98 -11.06 1.64
N LEU A 71 -4.34 -12.07 2.25
CA LEU A 71 -2.95 -12.40 1.97
C LEU A 71 -2.89 -13.33 0.76
N ASN A 72 -2.32 -12.81 -0.34
CA ASN A 72 -2.08 -13.58 -1.56
C ASN A 72 -0.61 -13.98 -1.65
N GLU A 73 -0.34 -15.20 -2.12
CA GLU A 73 1.01 -15.71 -2.27
C GLU A 73 1.63 -15.27 -3.60
N LEU A 74 2.87 -14.77 -3.55
CA LEU A 74 3.68 -14.52 -4.74
C LEU A 74 4.70 -15.63 -4.91
N SER A 75 4.57 -16.43 -5.97
CA SER A 75 5.46 -17.55 -6.27
C SER A 75 6.17 -17.40 -7.61
N LEU A 76 7.36 -18.00 -7.73
CA LEU A 76 8.11 -18.08 -8.97
C LEU A 76 8.78 -19.46 -9.05
N LEU A 77 8.71 -20.09 -10.23
CA LEU A 77 9.38 -21.36 -10.52
C LEU A 77 10.52 -21.13 -11.53
N PRO A 78 11.72 -20.75 -11.07
CA PRO A 78 12.87 -20.59 -11.96
C PRO A 78 13.31 -21.96 -12.50
N ASN A 79 13.59 -22.03 -13.80
CA ASN A 79 14.19 -23.21 -14.41
C ASN A 79 15.68 -22.95 -14.69
N ALA A 80 16.56 -23.82 -14.21
CA ALA A 80 17.99 -23.77 -14.43
C ALA A 80 18.47 -25.11 -15.00
N SER A 81 19.33 -25.07 -16.03
CA SER A 81 19.87 -26.30 -16.62
C SER A 81 20.93 -26.93 -15.70
N GLN A 82 20.97 -28.26 -15.63
CA GLN A 82 21.95 -29.01 -14.84
C GLN A 82 23.41 -28.59 -15.12
N ARG A 83 23.77 -28.39 -16.39
CA ARG A 83 25.13 -27.96 -16.79
C ARG A 83 25.54 -26.61 -16.20
N LEU A 84 24.58 -25.74 -15.90
CA LEU A 84 24.81 -24.42 -15.31
C LEU A 84 24.88 -24.50 -13.78
N LEU A 85 24.26 -25.52 -13.17
CA LEU A 85 24.42 -25.83 -11.75
C LEU A 85 25.78 -26.47 -11.45
N ASP A 86 26.30 -27.25 -12.40
CA ASP A 86 27.59 -27.92 -12.27
C ASP A 86 28.79 -27.01 -12.64
N ASP A 87 28.55 -25.76 -13.04
CA ASP A 87 29.59 -24.79 -13.42
C ASP A 87 30.08 -23.99 -12.21
N SER A 88 31.26 -24.35 -11.70
CA SER A 88 31.88 -23.69 -10.53
C SER A 88 32.35 -22.25 -10.80
N ALA A 89 32.41 -21.82 -12.05
CA ALA A 89 32.76 -20.43 -12.38
C ALA A 89 31.59 -19.46 -12.13
N PHE A 90 30.36 -19.96 -11.96
CA PHE A 90 29.17 -19.15 -11.77
C PHE A 90 28.52 -19.41 -10.42
N ASP A 91 28.48 -18.38 -9.56
CA ASP A 91 27.81 -18.44 -8.26
C ASP A 91 26.29 -18.32 -8.41
N ILE A 92 25.66 -19.44 -8.76
CA ILE A 92 24.19 -19.52 -8.88
C ILE A 92 23.49 -19.37 -7.52
N GLU A 93 24.14 -19.79 -6.44
CA GLU A 93 23.61 -19.71 -5.08
C GLU A 93 23.42 -18.27 -4.62
N PHE A 94 24.27 -17.34 -5.06
CA PHE A 94 24.10 -15.92 -4.80
C PHE A 94 23.25 -15.22 -5.87
N TRP A 95 23.50 -15.52 -7.15
CA TRP A 95 22.87 -14.81 -8.26
C TRP A 95 21.36 -15.04 -8.35
N LEU A 96 20.91 -16.29 -8.19
CA LEU A 96 19.50 -16.65 -8.39
C LEU A 96 18.61 -16.05 -7.29
N PRO A 97 18.91 -16.21 -5.97
CA PRO A 97 18.11 -15.57 -4.92
C PRO A 97 18.05 -14.05 -5.04
N ALA A 98 19.16 -13.39 -5.36
CA ALA A 98 19.17 -11.94 -5.57
C ALA A 98 18.26 -11.52 -6.74
N ARG A 99 18.17 -12.32 -7.80
CA ARG A 99 17.29 -12.03 -8.94
C ARG A 99 15.82 -12.30 -8.63
N ILE A 100 15.53 -13.36 -7.87
CA ILE A 100 14.17 -13.66 -7.38
C ILE A 100 13.69 -12.54 -6.47
N ALA A 101 14.52 -12.12 -5.51
CA ALA A 101 14.27 -10.99 -4.62
C ALA A 101 13.85 -9.73 -5.38
N ASN A 102 14.68 -9.32 -6.35
CA ASN A 102 14.40 -8.16 -7.20
C ASN A 102 13.10 -8.31 -7.99
N LYS A 103 12.78 -9.52 -8.47
CA LYS A 103 11.55 -9.78 -9.21
C LYS A 103 10.32 -9.68 -8.31
N PHE A 104 10.40 -10.22 -7.09
CA PHE A 104 9.33 -10.11 -6.09
C PHE A 104 9.11 -8.66 -5.66
N ALA A 105 10.17 -7.90 -5.38
CA ALA A 105 10.06 -6.47 -5.05
C ALA A 105 9.27 -5.69 -6.10
N ARG A 106 9.59 -5.91 -7.39
CA ARG A 106 8.96 -5.21 -8.50
C ARG A 106 7.53 -5.67 -8.75
N ALA A 107 7.30 -6.98 -8.68
CA ALA A 107 5.96 -7.54 -8.88
C ALA A 107 4.99 -7.07 -7.78
N GLU A 108 5.46 -7.04 -6.54
CA GLU A 108 4.72 -6.50 -5.41
C GLU A 108 4.49 -4.98 -5.57
N ALA A 109 5.52 -4.19 -5.82
CA ALA A 109 5.34 -2.74 -6.01
C ALA A 109 4.34 -2.41 -7.13
N ALA A 110 4.35 -3.21 -8.20
CA ALA A 110 3.37 -3.08 -9.29
C ALA A 110 1.94 -3.44 -8.85
N SER A 111 1.75 -4.47 -8.01
CA SER A 111 0.42 -4.84 -7.52
C SER A 111 -0.13 -3.83 -6.50
N PHE A 112 0.71 -3.15 -5.73
CA PHE A 112 0.27 -2.03 -4.89
C PHE A 112 -0.35 -0.87 -5.71
N ILE A 113 0.14 -0.63 -6.93
CA ILE A 113 -0.29 0.49 -7.80
C ILE A 113 -1.31 0.07 -8.86
N ASN A 114 -1.39 -1.21 -9.26
CA ASN A 114 -2.29 -1.67 -10.33
C ASN A 114 -2.93 -3.04 -10.06
N GLY A 115 -2.87 -3.56 -8.83
CA GLY A 115 -3.53 -4.80 -8.43
C GLY A 115 -5.05 -4.73 -8.48
N ASP A 116 -5.70 -5.81 -8.91
CA ASP A 116 -7.15 -5.91 -9.11
C ASP A 116 -7.84 -6.77 -8.05
N GLY A 117 -7.11 -7.27 -7.06
CA GLY A 117 -7.66 -8.11 -5.99
C GLY A 117 -7.85 -9.59 -6.33
N ILE A 118 -7.63 -10.02 -7.59
CA ILE A 118 -7.79 -11.41 -8.01
C ILE A 118 -6.44 -12.12 -7.90
N ASP A 119 -6.29 -12.97 -6.88
CA ASP A 119 -5.05 -13.69 -6.55
C ASP A 119 -3.82 -12.77 -6.37
N LYS A 120 -4.06 -11.47 -6.13
CA LYS A 120 -3.06 -10.43 -5.92
C LYS A 120 -3.63 -9.33 -5.01
N PRO A 121 -2.77 -8.51 -4.36
CA PRO A 121 -3.24 -7.40 -3.53
C PRO A 121 -4.18 -6.44 -4.27
N ASN A 122 -5.12 -5.86 -3.53
CA ASN A 122 -5.89 -4.71 -4.02
C ASN A 122 -4.97 -3.51 -4.19
N CYS A 123 -5.13 -2.79 -5.29
CA CYS A 123 -4.43 -1.54 -5.51
C CYS A 123 -4.92 -0.42 -4.59
N MET A 124 -4.02 0.49 -4.20
CA MET A 124 -4.38 1.75 -3.53
C MET A 124 -5.38 2.62 -4.33
N LEU A 125 -5.42 2.49 -5.65
CA LEU A 125 -6.30 3.19 -6.60
C LEU A 125 -7.57 2.38 -6.96
N ALA A 126 -7.83 1.25 -6.29
CA ALA A 126 -8.97 0.40 -6.61
C ALA A 126 -10.33 1.00 -6.16
N LEU A 127 -10.31 1.95 -5.23
CA LEU A 127 -11.53 2.61 -4.73
C LEU A 127 -12.07 3.59 -5.79
N ALA A 128 -13.37 3.86 -5.72
CA ALA A 128 -13.99 4.83 -6.61
C ALA A 128 -13.38 6.23 -6.40
N ILE A 129 -13.01 6.88 -7.51
CA ILE A 129 -12.38 8.20 -7.51
C ILE A 129 -13.47 9.26 -7.67
N VAL A 130 -13.52 10.21 -6.75
CA VAL A 130 -14.51 11.30 -6.71
C VAL A 130 -13.82 12.64 -6.49
N TYR A 131 -14.46 13.73 -6.90
CA TYR A 131 -13.96 15.07 -6.56
C TYR A 131 -13.79 15.21 -5.06
N ASN A 132 -12.68 15.83 -4.62
CA ASN A 132 -12.36 15.93 -3.20
C ASN A 132 -13.47 16.60 -2.35
N ASP A 133 -14.23 17.53 -2.93
CA ASP A 133 -15.36 18.19 -2.26
C ASP A 133 -16.58 17.26 -2.05
N LEU A 134 -16.65 16.17 -2.81
CA LEU A 134 -17.67 15.12 -2.71
C LEU A 134 -17.12 13.87 -2.00
N TRP A 135 -15.95 13.99 -1.36
CA TRP A 135 -15.31 12.87 -0.69
C TRP A 135 -16.20 12.33 0.43
N ALA A 136 -16.34 11.01 0.46
CA ALA A 136 -16.97 10.26 1.53
C ALA A 136 -16.13 9.01 1.80
N TRP A 137 -16.26 8.44 3.00
CA TRP A 137 -15.62 7.18 3.34
C TRP A 137 -15.92 6.10 2.28
N GLY A 138 -14.91 5.31 1.92
CA GLY A 138 -14.97 4.33 0.83
C GLY A 138 -14.59 4.86 -0.56
N ASN A 139 -14.36 6.17 -0.72
CA ASN A 139 -13.91 6.78 -1.97
C ASN A 139 -12.53 7.45 -1.84
N LEU A 140 -11.84 7.63 -2.96
CA LEU A 140 -10.61 8.41 -3.09
C LEU A 140 -10.92 9.79 -3.68
N GLY A 141 -10.49 10.84 -2.98
CA GLY A 141 -10.60 12.21 -3.47
C GLY A 141 -9.52 12.52 -4.51
N PHE A 142 -9.87 13.22 -5.58
CA PHE A 142 -8.90 13.81 -6.51
C PHE A 142 -9.11 15.32 -6.71
N VAL A 143 -8.05 15.99 -7.15
CA VAL A 143 -8.06 17.39 -7.58
C VAL A 143 -7.77 17.42 -9.08
N PRO A 144 -8.66 17.97 -9.93
CA PRO A 144 -8.43 18.06 -11.37
C PRO A 144 -7.29 19.03 -11.69
N SER A 145 -6.47 18.71 -12.69
CA SER A 145 -5.41 19.62 -13.15
C SER A 145 -5.93 20.84 -13.92
N GLY A 146 -7.13 20.75 -14.49
CA GLY A 146 -7.73 21.78 -15.33
C GLY A 146 -7.07 21.96 -16.71
N VAL A 147 -5.96 21.27 -16.97
CA VAL A 147 -5.24 21.26 -18.24
C VAL A 147 -5.01 19.81 -18.66
N ASP A 148 -5.36 19.48 -19.90
CA ASP A 148 -5.16 18.14 -20.44
C ASP A 148 -3.66 17.84 -20.63
N GLY A 149 -3.20 16.72 -20.09
CA GLY A 149 -1.81 16.28 -20.19
C GLY A 149 -0.77 17.12 -19.42
N ASP A 150 -1.17 18.08 -18.60
CA ASP A 150 -0.25 18.92 -17.83
C ASP A 150 -0.68 19.06 -16.35
N VAL A 151 0.30 19.31 -15.48
CA VAL A 151 0.09 19.56 -14.05
C VAL A 151 0.87 20.81 -13.68
N THR A 152 0.14 21.89 -13.41
CA THR A 152 0.76 23.15 -13.00
C THR A 152 1.20 23.10 -11.54
N LEU A 153 2.16 23.96 -11.18
CA LEU A 153 2.61 24.10 -9.78
C LEU A 153 1.44 24.40 -8.83
N LEU A 154 0.47 25.21 -9.27
CA LEU A 154 -0.69 25.57 -8.46
C LEU A 154 -1.54 24.34 -8.11
N VAL A 155 -1.76 23.44 -9.07
CA VAL A 155 -2.50 22.19 -8.85
C VAL A 155 -1.80 21.30 -7.83
N ILE A 156 -0.46 21.27 -7.82
CA ILE A 156 0.31 20.50 -6.83
C ILE A 156 0.11 21.08 -5.43
N PHE A 157 0.07 22.41 -5.29
CA PHE A 157 -0.26 23.06 -4.02
C PHE A 157 -1.70 22.77 -3.58
N ASP A 158 -2.65 22.83 -4.50
CA ASP A 158 -4.05 22.51 -4.21
C ASP A 158 -4.20 21.05 -3.75
N LEU A 159 -3.51 20.11 -4.41
CA LEU A 159 -3.45 18.70 -4.01
C LEU A 159 -2.81 18.52 -2.63
N PHE A 160 -1.74 19.25 -2.32
CA PHE A 160 -1.11 19.20 -1.00
C PHE A 160 -2.07 19.67 0.10
N TYR A 161 -2.81 20.76 -0.14
CA TYR A 161 -3.73 21.32 0.84
C TYR A 161 -5.09 20.60 0.91
N ALA A 162 -5.47 19.85 -0.13
CA ALA A 162 -6.63 18.96 -0.11
C ALA A 162 -6.49 17.85 0.94
N LEU A 163 -5.26 17.40 1.24
CA LEU A 163 -5.01 16.44 2.31
C LEU A 163 -5.18 17.10 3.69
N ARG A 164 -5.98 16.50 4.56
CA ARG A 164 -6.23 17.00 5.94
C ARG A 164 -4.91 17.13 6.70
N ALA A 165 -4.79 18.19 7.52
CA ALA A 165 -3.54 18.59 8.16
C ALA A 165 -2.81 17.47 8.93
N GLN A 166 -3.57 16.61 9.61
CA GLN A 166 -3.03 15.48 10.38
C GLN A 166 -2.25 14.47 9.52
N TYR A 167 -2.65 14.28 8.27
CA TYR A 167 -2.00 13.33 7.36
C TYR A 167 -0.83 13.96 6.58
N ARG A 168 -0.66 15.28 6.63
CA ARG A 168 0.42 15.98 5.90
C ARG A 168 1.80 15.81 6.53
N ALA A 169 1.89 15.55 7.83
CA ALA A 169 3.17 15.54 8.56
C ALA A 169 4.18 14.50 8.02
N ASN A 170 3.70 13.38 7.46
CA ASN A 170 4.52 12.34 6.84
C ASN A 170 3.98 11.93 5.45
N GLY A 171 3.23 12.81 4.79
CA GLY A 171 2.71 12.56 3.45
C GLY A 171 3.82 12.57 2.41
N ALA A 172 3.77 11.63 1.45
CA ALA A 172 4.73 11.55 0.36
C ALA A 172 4.01 11.49 -0.99
N PHE A 173 4.56 12.17 -2.00
CA PHE A 173 4.10 12.03 -3.38
C PHE A 173 4.66 10.75 -4.00
N ILE A 174 3.81 10.03 -4.73
CA ILE A 174 4.21 8.88 -5.55
C ILE A 174 4.07 9.31 -7.01
N THR A 175 5.15 9.21 -7.77
CA THR A 175 5.20 9.52 -9.21
C THR A 175 6.05 8.48 -9.93
N ASN A 176 5.87 8.34 -11.24
CA ASN A 176 6.78 7.58 -12.10
C ASN A 176 7.83 8.51 -12.71
N SER A 177 8.95 7.92 -13.13
CA SER A 177 9.95 8.56 -14.00
C SER A 177 9.46 8.69 -15.44
#